data_AF-A0A4Z0LY28-F1
#
_entry.id   AF-A0A4Z0LY28-F1
#
_cell.length_a   1.000
_cell.length_b   1.000
_cell.length_c   1.000
_cell.angle_alpha   90.00
_cell.angle_beta   90.00
_cell.angle_gamma   90.00
#
_symmetry.space_group_name_H-M   'P 1'
#
loop_
_entity.id
_entity.type
_entity.pdbx_description
1 polymer ?
#
loop_
_entity_poly.entity_id
_entity_poly.type
_entity_poly.pdbx_seq_one_letter_code
_entity_poly.pdbx_strand_id
1 'polypeptide(L)'
;MLPMGLLAAILVIAPQDPTRLDVVYFHDAQAASEDFTARYLSLRSEDGPITPPGKFRLVGETDDGEVTTRFTLEFVAASAVSYRFSVTREGHVLARGLALAAPEQPGKLLASGWTGEVEPYGVARYSILDADTIEGYYISKMTPEQPGTDMVSGDTRNGFSGSFTLNSKEVNGRTWGPHEWTLTPRGDITYLRWREDGRVISRGFGIADPQDPRSIVVAYIPVAE
;
A
#
# COMPACT_ATOMS: atom_id res chain seq x y z
N MET A 1 -9.88 19.70 5.46
CA MET A 1 -9.78 19.03 6.78
C MET A 1 -9.60 17.55 6.51
N LEU A 2 -8.43 16.93 6.76
CA LEU A 2 -8.37 15.47 6.72
C LEU A 2 -9.28 14.94 7.84
N PRO A 3 -10.34 14.19 7.50
CA PRO A 3 -11.26 13.65 8.48
C PRO A 3 -10.54 12.60 9.32
N MET A 4 -10.81 12.57 10.63
CA MET A 4 -10.34 11.49 11.49
C MET A 4 -10.86 10.15 10.96
N GLY A 5 -9.97 9.14 10.88
CA GLY A 5 -10.31 7.78 10.43
C GLY A 5 -9.82 7.43 9.03
N LEU A 6 -8.52 7.50 8.76
CA LEU A 6 -7.88 7.02 7.53
C LEU A 6 -7.34 5.60 7.76
N LEU A 7 -8.09 4.53 7.46
CA LEU A 7 -7.65 3.19 7.89
C LEU A 7 -6.50 2.63 7.02
N ALA A 8 -6.41 3.00 5.75
CA ALA A 8 -5.15 2.85 5.05
C ALA A 8 -5.00 3.79 3.85
N ALA A 9 -3.74 4.17 3.58
CA ALA A 9 -3.36 4.99 2.45
C ALA A 9 -2.31 4.25 1.62
N ILE A 10 -2.51 4.12 0.32
CA ILE A 10 -1.41 3.75 -0.58
C ILE A 10 -0.74 5.04 -1.03
N LEU A 11 0.56 5.17 -0.74
CA LEU A 11 1.37 6.29 -1.19
C LEU A 11 2.25 5.79 -2.32
N VAL A 12 2.14 6.45 -3.47
CA VAL A 12 3.06 6.26 -4.60
C VAL A 12 3.79 7.57 -4.82
N ILE A 13 5.11 7.55 -4.67
CA ILE A 13 5.96 8.64 -5.14
C ILE A 13 6.15 8.42 -6.63
N ALA A 14 5.67 9.35 -7.45
CA ALA A 14 5.80 9.26 -8.90
C ALA A 14 7.26 9.57 -9.30
N PRO A 15 8.00 8.66 -9.94
CA PRO A 15 9.36 8.93 -10.44
C PRO A 15 9.43 10.11 -11.41
N GLN A 16 8.34 10.41 -12.11
CA GLN A 16 8.24 11.49 -13.09
C GLN A 16 8.25 12.88 -12.43
N ASP A 17 7.73 12.97 -11.20
CA ASP A 17 7.77 14.16 -10.35
C ASP A 17 8.11 13.72 -8.92
N PRO A 18 9.40 13.64 -8.57
CA PRO A 18 9.82 13.16 -7.25
C PRO A 18 9.42 14.13 -6.13
N THR A 19 8.82 15.29 -6.44
CA THR A 19 8.27 16.21 -5.44
C THR A 19 6.81 15.91 -5.11
N ARG A 20 6.15 15.03 -5.88
CA ARG A 20 4.73 14.70 -5.74
C ARG A 20 4.54 13.31 -5.15
N LEU A 21 3.53 13.21 -4.30
CA LEU A 21 3.06 11.97 -3.71
C LEU A 21 1.55 11.89 -3.91
N ASP A 22 1.12 10.85 -4.62
CA ASP A 22 -0.29 10.55 -4.79
C ASP A 22 -0.74 9.61 -3.66
N VAL A 23 -1.77 10.05 -2.92
CA VAL A 23 -2.37 9.29 -1.81
C VAL A 23 -3.75 8.82 -2.24
N VAL A 24 -3.96 7.51 -2.19
CA VAL A 24 -5.32 6.94 -2.23
C VAL A 24 -5.71 6.54 -0.83
N TYR A 25 -6.84 7.05 -0.33
CA TYR A 25 -7.29 6.79 1.04
C TYR A 25 -8.80 6.57 1.14
N PHE A 26 -9.22 6.02 2.28
CA PHE A 26 -10.61 5.69 2.61
C PHE A 26 -10.94 6.08 4.04
N HIS A 27 -12.23 6.28 4.31
CA HIS A 27 -12.74 6.56 5.65
C HIS A 27 -13.01 5.27 6.45
N ASP A 28 -12.69 5.31 7.74
CA ASP A 28 -12.74 4.23 8.71
C ASP A 28 -14.10 3.51 8.77
N ALA A 29 -15.21 4.28 8.73
CA ALA A 29 -16.56 3.73 8.73
C ALA A 29 -16.89 2.82 7.53
N GLN A 30 -16.04 2.79 6.50
CA GLN A 30 -16.25 2.02 5.29
C GLN A 30 -15.23 0.88 5.09
N ALA A 31 -14.18 0.75 5.92
CA ALA A 31 -13.11 -0.22 5.67
C ALA A 31 -13.56 -1.69 5.62
N ALA A 32 -14.68 -2.01 6.29
CA ALA A 32 -15.32 -3.34 6.24
C ALA A 32 -16.57 -3.39 5.36
N SER A 33 -17.00 -2.26 4.79
CA SER A 33 -18.23 -2.13 4.00
C SER A 33 -18.00 -2.50 2.54
N GLU A 34 -19.03 -3.04 1.90
CA GLU A 34 -19.00 -3.25 0.45
C GLU A 34 -19.10 -1.94 -0.34
N ASP A 35 -19.59 -0.87 0.30
CA ASP A 35 -19.94 0.41 -0.33
C ASP A 35 -18.91 1.54 -0.08
N PHE A 36 -17.63 1.21 0.10
CA PHE A 36 -16.61 2.20 0.38
C PHE A 36 -16.19 3.02 -0.85
N THR A 37 -15.81 4.30 -0.65
CA THR A 37 -15.42 5.20 -1.75
C THR A 37 -13.97 5.63 -1.62
N ALA A 38 -13.18 5.38 -2.66
CA ALA A 38 -11.80 5.89 -2.77
C ALA A 38 -11.76 7.41 -2.84
N ARG A 39 -10.77 7.99 -2.16
CA ARG A 39 -10.44 9.41 -2.27
C ARG A 39 -8.99 9.53 -2.70
N TYR A 40 -8.74 10.53 -3.54
CA TYR A 40 -7.42 10.88 -4.03
C TYR A 40 -6.99 12.19 -3.38
N LEU A 41 -5.73 12.24 -2.95
CA LEU A 41 -5.09 13.45 -2.47
C LEU A 41 -3.70 13.53 -3.08
N SER A 42 -3.46 14.61 -3.83
CA SER A 42 -2.13 14.96 -4.30
C SER A 42 -1.42 15.76 -3.22
N LEU A 43 -0.25 15.29 -2.79
CA LEU A 43 0.63 15.98 -1.86
C LEU A 43 1.89 16.42 -2.59
N ARG A 44 2.30 17.67 -2.38
CA ARG A 44 3.52 18.22 -2.97
C ARG A 44 4.53 18.63 -1.91
N SER A 45 5.79 18.26 -2.10
CA SER A 45 6.89 18.61 -1.22
C SER A 45 7.33 20.07 -1.41
N GLU A 46 7.40 20.81 -0.31
CA GLU A 46 8.01 22.15 -0.26
C GLU A 46 9.54 22.09 -0.18
N ASP A 47 10.10 20.93 0.19
CA ASP A 47 11.53 20.75 0.44
C ASP A 47 12.30 20.19 -0.78
N GLY A 48 11.60 19.98 -1.91
CA GLY A 48 12.17 19.37 -3.12
C GLY A 48 11.90 17.86 -3.22
N PRO A 49 12.72 17.10 -3.98
CA PRO A 49 12.51 15.67 -4.20
C PRO A 49 12.43 14.85 -2.90
N ILE A 50 11.38 14.05 -2.76
CA ILE A 50 11.15 13.15 -1.62
C ILE A 50 12.09 11.96 -1.77
N THR A 51 13.18 11.94 -0.98
CA THR A 51 14.21 10.90 -1.01
C THR A 51 14.41 10.28 0.37
N PRO A 52 13.88 9.08 0.64
CA PRO A 52 14.05 8.40 1.91
C PRO A 52 15.49 7.93 2.17
N PRO A 53 15.92 7.86 3.44
CA PRO A 53 15.24 8.38 4.62
C PRO A 53 15.29 9.92 4.66
N GLY A 54 14.30 10.56 5.27
CA GLY A 54 14.24 12.02 5.32
C GLY A 54 12.93 12.56 5.86
N LYS A 55 12.90 13.87 6.11
CA LYS A 55 11.74 14.61 6.62
C LYS A 55 11.35 15.71 5.64
N PHE A 56 10.09 15.73 5.26
CA PHE A 56 9.56 16.54 4.16
C PHE A 56 8.27 17.24 4.59
N ARG A 57 8.18 18.53 4.29
CA ARG A 57 6.96 19.32 4.41
C ARG A 57 6.15 19.13 3.14
N LEU A 58 4.92 18.68 3.32
CA LEU A 58 3.99 18.43 2.24
C LEU A 58 2.82 19.41 2.31
N VAL A 59 2.35 19.83 1.15
CA VAL A 59 1.14 20.63 0.97
C VAL A 59 0.13 19.79 0.22
N GLY A 60 -1.10 19.71 0.75
CA GLY A 60 -2.23 19.13 0.05
C GLY A 60 -2.88 20.16 -0.88
N GLU A 61 -2.94 19.81 -2.16
CA GLU A 61 -3.60 20.58 -3.20
C GLU A 61 -4.90 19.85 -3.58
N THR A 62 -6.02 20.57 -3.64
CA THR A 62 -7.25 20.07 -4.28
C THR A 62 -7.16 20.26 -5.79
N ASP A 63 -8.07 19.62 -6.54
CA ASP A 63 -8.13 19.74 -8.01
C ASP A 63 -8.27 21.19 -8.49
N ASP A 64 -8.77 22.10 -7.62
CA ASP A 64 -8.94 23.53 -7.90
C ASP A 64 -7.69 24.38 -7.56
N GLY A 65 -6.59 23.75 -7.13
CA GLY A 65 -5.30 24.40 -6.87
C GLY A 65 -5.22 25.18 -5.55
N GLU A 66 -6.22 25.06 -4.67
CA GLU A 66 -6.19 25.73 -3.37
C GLU A 66 -5.33 24.94 -2.37
N VAL A 67 -4.43 25.66 -1.68
CA VAL A 67 -3.61 25.11 -0.59
C VAL A 67 -4.51 24.86 0.62
N THR A 68 -4.88 23.60 0.83
CA THR A 68 -5.88 23.28 1.85
C THR A 68 -5.29 22.90 3.20
N THR A 69 -4.10 22.26 3.24
CA THR A 69 -3.50 21.78 4.50
C THR A 69 -2.00 21.48 4.34
N ARG A 70 -1.22 21.74 5.39
CA ARG A 70 0.20 21.35 5.50
C ARG A 70 0.39 20.11 6.38
N PHE A 71 1.33 19.27 5.98
CA PHE A 71 1.71 18.04 6.66
C PHE A 71 3.24 17.94 6.74
N THR A 72 3.71 17.06 7.61
CA THR A 72 5.11 16.63 7.65
C THR A 72 5.15 15.13 7.51
N LEU A 73 5.81 14.65 6.45
CA LEU A 73 6.10 13.24 6.21
C LEU A 73 7.54 12.97 6.62
N GLU A 74 7.75 11.97 7.45
CA GLU A 74 9.08 11.53 7.88
C GLU A 74 9.24 10.05 7.57
N PHE A 75 10.28 9.71 6.80
CA PHE A 75 10.73 8.34 6.55
C PHE A 75 11.97 8.03 7.38
N VAL A 76 11.93 6.92 8.10
CA VAL A 76 13.06 6.34 8.84
C VAL A 76 13.37 4.98 8.22
N ALA A 77 14.64 4.75 7.87
CA ALA A 77 15.07 3.47 7.33
C ALA A 77 14.84 2.35 8.35
N ALA A 78 14.14 1.31 7.92
CA ALA A 78 14.02 0.04 8.65
C ALA A 78 15.03 -0.99 8.12
N SER A 79 15.37 -0.91 6.83
CA SER A 79 16.45 -1.68 6.21
C SER A 79 17.05 -0.90 5.04
N ALA A 80 17.88 -1.55 4.22
CA ALA A 80 18.40 -0.98 2.98
C ALA A 80 17.29 -0.65 1.96
N VAL A 81 16.11 -1.28 2.06
CA VAL A 81 15.05 -1.19 1.05
C VAL A 81 13.66 -0.97 1.66
N SER A 82 13.52 -0.94 2.99
CA SER A 82 12.25 -0.70 3.67
C SER A 82 12.34 0.47 4.65
N TYR A 83 11.22 1.16 4.82
CA TYR A 83 11.13 2.36 5.64
C TYR A 83 9.88 2.30 6.51
N ARG A 84 9.98 2.83 7.72
CA ARG A 84 8.81 3.26 8.50
C ARG A 84 8.57 4.72 8.18
N PHE A 85 7.31 5.15 8.14
CA PHE A 85 6.99 6.56 8.00
C PHE A 85 5.93 7.02 8.99
N SER A 86 5.92 8.32 9.23
CA SER A 86 4.84 8.99 9.93
C SER A 86 4.43 10.27 9.20
N VAL A 87 3.13 10.55 9.23
CA VAL A 87 2.56 11.80 8.75
C VAL A 87 2.05 12.56 9.96
N THR A 88 2.52 13.79 10.14
CA THR A 88 2.12 14.67 11.24
C THR A 88 1.53 15.98 10.74
N ARG A 89 0.66 16.59 11.55
CA ARG A 89 0.16 17.96 11.37
C ARG A 89 0.18 18.66 12.70
N GLU A 90 0.81 19.83 12.76
CA GLU A 90 0.89 20.65 13.99
C GLU A 90 1.43 19.85 15.20
N GLY A 91 2.38 18.95 14.96
CA GLY A 91 2.96 18.08 16.00
C GLY A 91 2.13 16.84 16.37
N HIS A 92 0.92 16.69 15.83
CA HIS A 92 0.09 15.51 16.03
C HIS A 92 0.31 14.47 14.94
N VAL A 93 0.55 13.22 15.32
CA VAL A 93 0.63 12.09 14.39
C VAL A 93 -0.76 11.82 13.83
N LEU A 94 -0.90 11.99 12.52
CA LEU A 94 -2.11 11.65 11.79
C LEU A 94 -2.09 10.20 11.36
N ALA A 95 -0.97 9.74 10.79
CA ALA A 95 -0.82 8.39 10.27
C ALA A 95 0.59 7.84 10.51
N ARG A 96 0.69 6.52 10.55
CA ARG A 96 1.95 5.76 10.51
C ARG A 96 1.92 4.81 9.34
N GLY A 97 3.07 4.32 8.90
CA GLY A 97 3.09 3.42 7.77
C GLY A 97 4.40 2.69 7.54
N LEU A 98 4.34 1.75 6.60
CA LEU A 98 5.48 1.02 6.06
C LEU A 98 5.62 1.37 4.58
N ALA A 99 6.85 1.51 4.13
CA ALA A 99 7.19 1.71 2.73
C ALA A 99 8.29 0.75 2.28
N LEU A 100 8.25 0.42 0.99
CA LEU A 100 9.14 -0.49 0.32
C LEU A 100 9.68 0.18 -0.94
N ALA A 101 11.00 0.20 -1.10
CA ALA A 101 11.63 0.58 -2.35
C ALA A 101 11.34 -0.50 -3.40
N ALA A 102 10.88 -0.10 -4.58
CA ALA A 102 10.73 -1.01 -5.70
C ALA A 102 12.11 -1.49 -6.17
N PRO A 103 12.43 -2.79 -6.12
CA PRO A 103 13.76 -3.32 -6.46
C PRO A 103 14.23 -2.93 -7.86
N GLU A 104 13.28 -2.90 -8.80
CA GLU A 104 13.49 -2.61 -10.21
C GLU A 104 13.52 -1.11 -10.56
N GLN A 105 13.08 -0.23 -9.64
CA GLN A 105 12.93 1.21 -9.90
C GLN A 105 13.49 2.03 -8.73
N PRO A 106 14.79 2.39 -8.76
CA PRO A 106 15.39 3.27 -7.77
C PRO A 106 14.59 4.57 -7.65
N GLY A 107 14.17 4.91 -6.42
CA GLY A 107 13.40 6.12 -6.12
C GLY A 107 11.87 5.93 -6.10
N LYS A 108 11.35 4.78 -6.56
CA LYS A 108 9.94 4.44 -6.36
C LYS A 108 9.74 3.83 -4.98
N LEU A 109 8.84 4.43 -4.22
CA LEU A 109 8.35 3.85 -2.97
C LEU A 109 6.89 3.41 -3.12
N LEU A 110 6.62 2.25 -2.55
CA LEU A 110 5.29 1.72 -2.32
C LEU A 110 5.05 1.77 -0.84
N ALA A 111 4.03 2.48 -0.39
CA ALA A 111 3.79 2.61 1.03
C ALA A 111 2.33 2.36 1.39
N SER A 112 2.11 1.74 2.55
CA SER A 112 0.81 1.63 3.19
C SER A 112 0.86 2.39 4.51
N GLY A 113 0.04 3.43 4.61
CA GLY A 113 -0.25 4.13 5.87
C GLY A 113 -1.46 3.54 6.56
N TRP A 114 -1.63 3.82 7.85
CA TRP A 114 -2.84 3.58 8.63
C TRP A 114 -3.02 4.66 9.70
N THR A 115 -4.25 4.79 10.17
CA THR A 115 -4.60 5.56 11.36
C THR A 115 -5.41 4.68 12.31
N GLY A 116 -5.37 4.99 13.60
CA GLY A 116 -5.96 4.13 14.62
C GLY A 116 -5.00 3.08 15.16
N GLU A 117 -5.55 2.11 15.89
CA GLU A 117 -4.78 1.15 16.69
C GLU A 117 -4.37 -0.10 15.89
N VAL A 118 -5.13 -0.47 14.86
CA VAL A 118 -4.88 -1.69 14.08
C VAL A 118 -3.87 -1.43 12.98
N GLU A 119 -2.64 -1.86 13.20
CA GLU A 119 -1.58 -1.84 12.20
C GLU A 119 -1.84 -2.91 11.10
N PRO A 120 -1.87 -2.52 9.80
CA PRO A 120 -1.91 -3.42 8.66
C PRO A 120 -0.81 -4.49 8.74
N TYR A 121 -1.06 -5.67 8.17
CA TYR A 121 -0.03 -6.68 8.05
C TYR A 121 1.16 -6.21 7.23
N GLY A 122 0.95 -5.35 6.24
CA GLY A 122 2.03 -4.94 5.36
C GLY A 122 1.57 -4.28 4.07
N VAL A 123 2.54 -4.01 3.20
CA VAL A 123 2.35 -3.55 1.83
C VAL A 123 3.03 -4.53 0.88
N ALA A 124 2.40 -4.83 -0.24
CA ALA A 124 2.95 -5.68 -1.29
C ALA A 124 2.75 -5.07 -2.66
N ARG A 125 3.72 -5.27 -3.57
CA ARG A 125 3.53 -5.15 -5.01
C ARG A 125 3.30 -6.52 -5.58
N TYR A 126 2.27 -6.70 -6.40
CA TYR A 126 2.09 -7.89 -7.21
C TYR A 126 2.24 -7.55 -8.68
N SER A 127 2.89 -8.42 -9.44
CA SER A 127 3.12 -8.26 -10.88
C SER A 127 2.78 -9.55 -11.62
N ILE A 128 1.98 -9.45 -12.68
CA ILE A 128 1.66 -10.59 -13.55
C ILE A 128 2.89 -10.91 -14.39
N LEU A 129 3.48 -12.09 -14.19
CA LEU A 129 4.63 -12.57 -14.97
C LEU A 129 4.19 -13.17 -16.29
N ASP A 130 3.18 -14.03 -16.26
CA ASP A 130 2.65 -14.75 -17.41
C ASP A 130 1.14 -15.05 -17.23
N ALA A 131 0.58 -15.97 -18.01
CA ALA A 131 -0.86 -16.24 -18.06
C ALA A 131 -1.41 -16.92 -16.78
N ASP A 132 -0.52 -17.46 -15.94
CA ASP A 132 -0.87 -18.27 -14.79
C ASP A 132 -0.09 -17.91 -13.50
N THR A 133 0.85 -16.97 -13.59
CA THR A 133 1.76 -16.63 -12.50
C THR A 133 1.77 -15.13 -12.20
N ILE A 134 1.65 -14.82 -10.91
CA ILE A 134 1.85 -13.49 -10.32
C ILE A 134 2.97 -13.60 -9.28
N GLU A 135 3.94 -12.69 -9.33
CA GLU A 135 4.96 -12.55 -8.30
C GLU A 135 4.64 -11.38 -7.38
N GLY A 136 4.79 -11.59 -6.08
CA GLY A 136 4.66 -10.55 -5.08
C GLY A 136 5.99 -10.20 -4.44
N TYR A 137 6.20 -8.92 -4.16
CA TYR A 137 7.26 -8.41 -3.31
C TYR A 137 6.65 -7.61 -2.17
N TYR A 138 6.88 -8.03 -0.93
CA TYR A 138 6.14 -7.49 0.21
C TYR A 138 7.02 -7.18 1.41
N ILE A 139 6.53 -6.30 2.27
CA ILE A 139 7.05 -6.10 3.61
C ILE A 139 5.92 -6.28 4.63
N SER A 140 6.21 -6.97 5.72
CA SER A 140 5.26 -7.28 6.78
C SER A 140 5.62 -6.56 8.08
N LYS A 141 4.63 -6.19 8.90
CA LYS A 141 4.84 -5.67 10.25
C LYS A 141 5.60 -6.64 11.16
N MET A 142 5.56 -7.94 10.86
CA MET A 142 6.28 -8.98 11.59
C MET A 142 7.76 -9.01 11.24
N THR A 143 8.10 -8.64 10.00
CA THR A 143 9.48 -8.62 9.48
C THR A 143 9.75 -7.31 8.73
N PRO A 144 9.61 -6.13 9.39
CA PRO A 144 9.60 -4.83 8.71
C PRO A 144 10.95 -4.43 8.10
N GLU A 145 12.00 -5.17 8.43
CA GLU A 145 13.38 -4.97 7.96
C GLU A 145 13.77 -5.98 6.88
N GLN A 146 12.92 -6.97 6.61
CA GLN A 146 13.22 -8.09 5.74
C GLN A 146 12.05 -8.33 4.79
N PRO A 147 12.11 -7.76 3.57
CA PRO A 147 11.10 -8.01 2.55
C PRO A 147 11.05 -9.49 2.16
N GLY A 148 9.84 -9.98 1.91
CA GLY A 148 9.58 -11.33 1.42
C GLY A 148 9.14 -11.32 -0.04
N THR A 149 8.94 -12.54 -0.57
CA THR A 149 8.40 -12.74 -1.91
C THR A 149 7.18 -13.65 -1.85
N ASP A 150 6.15 -13.35 -2.62
CA ASP A 150 5.01 -14.24 -2.80
C ASP A 150 5.05 -14.84 -4.20
N MET A 151 4.54 -16.07 -4.31
CA MET A 151 4.22 -16.69 -5.58
C MET A 151 2.73 -17.01 -5.60
N VAL A 152 2.04 -16.44 -6.58
CA VAL A 152 0.60 -16.54 -6.73
C VAL A 152 0.30 -17.21 -8.05
N SER A 153 -0.55 -18.24 -8.05
CA SER A 153 -0.97 -18.96 -9.25
C SER A 153 -2.46 -18.82 -9.52
N GLY A 154 -2.83 -18.70 -10.78
CA GLY A 154 -4.22 -18.59 -11.25
C GLY A 154 -4.32 -17.84 -12.57
N ASP A 155 -5.48 -17.91 -13.22
CA ASP A 155 -5.70 -17.32 -14.55
C ASP A 155 -5.62 -15.79 -14.53
N THR A 156 -4.61 -15.23 -15.19
CA THR A 156 -4.34 -13.78 -15.23
C THR A 156 -4.83 -13.12 -16.53
N ARG A 157 -5.55 -13.84 -17.40
CA ARG A 157 -6.01 -13.30 -18.70
C ARG A 157 -6.94 -12.09 -18.56
N ASN A 158 -7.61 -11.97 -17.43
CA ASN A 158 -8.44 -10.82 -17.06
C ASN A 158 -7.74 -9.88 -16.06
N GLY A 159 -6.41 -9.84 -16.10
CA GLY A 159 -5.57 -9.11 -15.16
C GLY A 159 -5.66 -9.71 -13.76
N PHE A 160 -5.80 -8.83 -12.77
CA PHE A 160 -5.87 -9.19 -11.36
C PHE A 160 -7.27 -9.59 -10.88
N SER A 161 -8.29 -9.67 -11.75
CA SER A 161 -9.65 -10.01 -11.34
C SER A 161 -9.85 -11.52 -11.27
N GLY A 162 -10.10 -12.07 -10.08
CA GLY A 162 -10.40 -13.50 -9.92
C GLY A 162 -10.01 -14.08 -8.57
N SER A 163 -9.95 -15.41 -8.55
CA SER A 163 -9.45 -16.19 -7.41
C SER A 163 -8.14 -16.86 -7.78
N PHE A 164 -7.18 -16.77 -6.88
CA PHE A 164 -5.82 -17.24 -7.04
C PHE A 164 -5.40 -18.05 -5.81
N THR A 165 -4.33 -18.83 -5.98
CA THR A 165 -3.65 -19.51 -4.89
C THR A 165 -2.39 -18.75 -4.53
N LEU A 166 -2.31 -18.21 -3.32
CA LEU A 166 -1.15 -17.46 -2.84
C LEU A 166 -0.29 -18.33 -1.94
N ASN A 167 1.02 -18.33 -2.20
CA ASN A 167 2.04 -18.89 -1.32
C ASN A 167 3.07 -17.81 -1.00
N SER A 168 3.23 -17.49 0.28
CA SER A 168 4.25 -16.55 0.76
C SER A 168 5.52 -17.30 1.08
N LYS A 169 6.64 -16.79 0.56
CA LYS A 169 7.98 -17.25 0.95
C LYS A 169 8.55 -16.25 1.94
N GLU A 170 8.50 -16.62 3.22
CA GLU A 170 9.05 -15.83 4.30
C GLU A 170 10.59 -15.86 4.27
N VAL A 171 11.20 -14.86 4.90
CA VAL A 171 12.64 -14.60 4.86
C VAL A 171 13.45 -15.74 5.50
N ASN A 172 12.85 -16.51 6.41
CA ASN A 172 13.48 -17.69 7.03
C ASN A 172 13.41 -18.95 6.14
N GLY A 173 12.97 -18.84 4.89
CA GLY A 173 12.81 -19.96 3.96
C GLY A 173 11.53 -20.78 4.19
N ARG A 174 10.69 -20.41 5.16
CA ARG A 174 9.37 -20.99 5.34
C ARG A 174 8.47 -20.58 4.17
N THR A 175 7.78 -21.55 3.61
CA THR A 175 6.64 -21.29 2.73
C THR A 175 5.37 -21.32 3.59
N TRP A 176 4.53 -20.30 3.44
CA TRP A 176 3.23 -20.18 4.10
C TRP A 176 2.14 -20.15 3.03
N GLY A 177 1.12 -21.00 3.18
CA GLY A 177 0.14 -21.29 2.15
C GLY A 177 -0.02 -22.81 1.91
N PRO A 178 -0.86 -23.22 0.95
CA PRO A 178 -1.58 -22.37 0.01
C PRO A 178 -2.76 -21.62 0.64
N HIS A 179 -2.97 -20.39 0.21
CA HIS A 179 -4.10 -19.58 0.64
C HIS A 179 -5.01 -19.19 -0.53
N GLU A 180 -6.30 -19.06 -0.26
CA GLU A 180 -7.25 -18.52 -1.26
C GLU A 180 -7.15 -16.99 -1.26
N TRP A 181 -6.74 -16.45 -2.40
CA TRP A 181 -6.61 -15.01 -2.63
C TRP A 181 -7.64 -14.56 -3.66
N THR A 182 -8.64 -13.81 -3.23
CA THR A 182 -9.67 -13.26 -4.12
C THR A 182 -9.44 -11.77 -4.32
N LEU A 183 -9.47 -11.35 -5.58
CA LEU A 183 -9.34 -9.97 -6.00
C LEU A 183 -10.57 -9.57 -6.81
N THR A 184 -11.23 -8.50 -6.38
CA THR A 184 -12.47 -8.02 -7.00
C THR A 184 -12.31 -6.54 -7.36
N PRO A 185 -12.37 -6.20 -8.66
CA PRO A 185 -12.39 -4.80 -9.09
C PRO A 185 -13.57 -4.04 -8.49
N ARG A 186 -13.33 -2.79 -8.05
CA ARG A 186 -14.36 -1.88 -7.53
C ARG A 186 -14.04 -0.45 -7.93
N GLY A 187 -14.54 -0.03 -9.09
CA GLY A 187 -14.15 1.27 -9.67
C GLY A 187 -12.65 1.30 -9.94
N ASP A 188 -11.96 2.31 -9.42
CA ASP A 188 -10.52 2.53 -9.66
C ASP A 188 -9.60 1.72 -8.73
N ILE A 189 -10.17 0.88 -7.87
CA ILE A 189 -9.43 0.09 -6.88
C ILE A 189 -9.73 -1.40 -7.01
N THR A 190 -8.88 -2.22 -6.41
CA THR A 190 -9.06 -3.67 -6.31
C THR A 190 -9.30 -4.03 -4.85
N TYR A 191 -10.45 -4.58 -4.51
CA TYR A 191 -10.68 -5.16 -3.18
C TYR A 191 -10.02 -6.54 -3.09
N LEU A 192 -9.43 -6.83 -1.94
CA LEU A 192 -8.67 -8.04 -1.71
C LEU A 192 -9.23 -8.81 -0.52
N ARG A 193 -9.32 -10.13 -0.66
CA ARG A 193 -9.67 -11.04 0.43
C ARG A 193 -8.71 -12.22 0.45
N TRP A 194 -8.16 -12.50 1.63
CA TRP A 194 -7.25 -13.60 1.87
C TRP A 194 -7.89 -14.58 2.86
N ARG A 195 -7.99 -15.85 2.47
CA ARG A 195 -8.50 -16.93 3.33
C ARG A 195 -7.48 -18.04 3.58
N GLU A 196 -7.52 -18.56 4.80
CA GLU A 196 -6.82 -19.75 5.27
C GLU A 196 -7.84 -20.68 5.92
N ASP A 197 -7.85 -21.95 5.54
CA ASP A 197 -8.78 -22.97 6.08
C ASP A 197 -10.26 -22.53 6.11
N GLY A 198 -10.70 -21.85 5.05
CA GLY A 198 -12.06 -21.35 4.92
C GLY A 198 -12.39 -20.14 5.78
N ARG A 199 -11.44 -19.56 6.52
CA ARG A 199 -11.61 -18.33 7.30
C ARG A 199 -10.95 -17.15 6.62
N VAL A 200 -11.56 -15.96 6.69
CA VAL A 200 -10.93 -14.74 6.19
C VAL A 200 -9.94 -14.24 7.23
N ILE A 201 -8.65 -14.31 6.93
CA ILE A 201 -7.59 -13.87 7.86
C ILE A 201 -7.14 -12.43 7.59
N SER A 202 -7.32 -11.96 6.35
CA SER A 202 -7.03 -10.59 5.99
C SER A 202 -7.95 -10.12 4.87
N ARG A 203 -8.24 -8.82 4.91
CA ARG A 203 -8.87 -8.06 3.83
C ARG A 203 -7.94 -6.95 3.44
N GLY A 204 -8.09 -6.43 2.25
CA GLY A 204 -7.24 -5.36 1.80
C GLY A 204 -7.82 -4.65 0.62
N PHE A 205 -7.01 -3.75 0.10
CA PHE A 205 -7.27 -3.12 -1.17
C PHE A 205 -5.96 -2.89 -1.88
N GLY A 206 -6.06 -2.73 -3.19
CA GLY A 206 -4.96 -2.29 -4.00
C GLY A 206 -5.38 -1.32 -5.08
N ILE A 207 -4.37 -0.75 -5.70
CA ILE A 207 -4.50 0.14 -6.85
C ILE A 207 -3.61 -0.40 -7.95
N ALA A 208 -4.03 -0.19 -9.20
CA ALA A 208 -3.15 -0.39 -10.33
C ALA A 208 -1.91 0.49 -10.17
N ASP A 209 -0.75 -0.06 -10.46
CA ASP A 209 0.47 0.71 -10.55
C ASP A 209 0.38 1.61 -11.80
N PRO A 210 0.36 2.94 -11.66
CA PRO A 210 0.16 3.83 -12.81
C PRO A 210 1.31 3.76 -13.83
N GLN A 211 2.42 3.13 -13.48
CA GLN A 211 3.59 2.98 -14.34
C GLN A 211 3.75 1.57 -14.91
N ASP A 212 3.05 0.59 -14.32
CA ASP A 212 3.08 -0.79 -14.77
C ASP A 212 1.64 -1.36 -14.75
N PRO A 213 0.95 -1.40 -15.91
CA PRO A 213 -0.42 -1.91 -15.97
C PRO A 213 -0.53 -3.40 -15.64
N ARG A 214 0.60 -4.11 -15.53
CA ARG A 214 0.66 -5.51 -15.08
C ARG A 214 0.93 -5.64 -13.59
N SER A 215 0.90 -4.54 -12.84
CA SER A 215 1.12 -4.55 -11.40
C SER A 215 0.02 -3.86 -10.61
N ILE A 216 -0.17 -4.35 -9.39
CA ILE A 216 -0.97 -3.71 -8.36
C ILE A 216 -0.14 -3.53 -7.09
N VAL A 217 -0.44 -2.48 -6.34
CA VAL A 217 0.08 -2.26 -5.00
C VAL A 217 -1.06 -2.52 -4.03
N VAL A 218 -0.85 -3.36 -3.03
CA VAL A 218 -1.91 -3.72 -2.07
C VAL A 218 -1.47 -3.47 -0.64
N ALA A 219 -2.45 -3.13 0.19
CA ALA A 219 -2.35 -3.05 1.64
C ALA A 219 -3.19 -4.17 2.27
N TYR A 220 -2.60 -4.93 3.20
CA TYR A 220 -3.27 -6.02 3.90
C TYR A 220 -3.66 -5.60 5.31
N ILE A 221 -4.94 -5.70 5.64
CA ILE A 221 -5.51 -5.36 6.94
C ILE A 221 -5.94 -6.67 7.63
N PRO A 222 -5.47 -6.95 8.86
CA PRO A 222 -5.94 -8.10 9.62
C PRO A 222 -7.44 -7.98 9.91
N VAL A 223 -8.17 -9.08 9.80
CA VAL A 223 -9.55 -9.14 10.33
C VAL A 223 -9.46 -9.53 11.80
N ALA A 224 -10.04 -8.74 12.69
CA ALA A 224 -10.20 -9.13 14.09
C ALA A 224 -11.24 -10.25 14.18
N GLU A 225 -10.94 -11.31 14.92
CA GLU A 225 -11.94 -12.32 15.32
C GLU A 225 -12.98 -11.72 16.28
#